data_AF-A0A7V3HX56-F1
#
_entry.id   AF-A0A7V3HX56-F1
#
_cell.length_a   1.000
_cell.length_b   1.000
_cell.length_c   1.000
_cell.angle_alpha   90.00
_cell.angle_beta   90.00
_cell.angle_gamma   90.00
#
_symmetry.space_group_name_H-M   'P 1'
#
loop_
_entity.id
_entity.type
_entity.pdbx_description
1 polymer ?
#
loop_
_entity_poly.entity_id
_entity_poly.type
_entity_poly.pdbx_seq_one_letter_code
_entity_poly.pdbx_strand_id
1 'polypeptide(L)' 'MPQPEQLPGPNADIWNWQLEGLCRAIDSSMFFHPDGERGRARLQREQRAKEMCRQCPVIQ' A
#
# COMPACT_ATOMS: atom_id res chain seq x y z
N MET A 1 -2.14 -38.02 5.26
CA MET A 1 -2.76 -36.69 5.03
C MET A 1 -2.91 -36.54 3.52
N PRO A 2 -4.11 -36.55 2.94
CA PRO A 2 -4.24 -36.34 1.50
C PRO A 2 -3.79 -34.91 1.17
N GLN A 3 -2.96 -34.78 0.15
CA GLN A 3 -2.54 -33.51 -0.42
C GLN A 3 -3.77 -32.84 -1.04
N PRO A 4 -4.02 -31.53 -0.85
CA PRO A 4 -5.12 -30.86 -1.55
C PRO A 4 -4.90 -30.99 -3.07
N GLU A 5 -5.77 -31.75 -3.73
CA GLU A 5 -5.65 -32.12 -5.15
C GLU A 5 -5.89 -30.95 -6.10
N GLN A 6 -6.42 -29.84 -5.60
CA GLN A 6 -6.70 -28.63 -6.38
C GLN A 6 -6.40 -27.39 -5.54
N LEU A 7 -5.14 -26.95 -5.57
CA LEU A 7 -4.81 -25.60 -5.13
C LEU A 7 -5.26 -24.61 -6.22
N PRO A 8 -5.81 -23.43 -5.86
CA PRO A 8 -6.07 -22.39 -6.82
C PRO A 8 -4.78 -22.07 -7.59
N GLY A 9 -4.92 -21.74 -8.87
CA GLY A 9 -3.80 -21.33 -9.70
C GLY A 9 -3.04 -20.15 -9.06
N PRO A 10 -1.77 -19.96 -9.43
CA PRO A 10 -0.96 -18.88 -8.87
C PRO A 10 -1.65 -17.53 -9.09
N ASN A 11 -2.03 -16.87 -8.00
CA ASN A 11 -2.67 -15.55 -8.02
C ASN A 11 -1.65 -14.39 -8.15
N ALA A 12 -0.40 -14.68 -8.49
CA ALA A 12 0.67 -13.68 -8.55
C ALA A 12 0.31 -12.55 -9.53
N ASP A 13 -0.31 -12.89 -10.67
CA ASP A 13 -0.74 -11.91 -11.67
C ASP A 13 -1.76 -10.90 -11.14
N ILE A 14 -2.60 -11.30 -10.17
CA ILE A 14 -3.58 -10.43 -9.52
C ILE A 14 -2.88 -9.33 -8.68
N TRP A 15 -1.67 -9.60 -8.20
CA TRP A 15 -0.92 -8.70 -7.33
C TRP A 15 0.19 -7.94 -8.05
N ASN A 16 0.44 -8.21 -9.33
CA ASN A 16 1.51 -7.58 -10.11
C ASN A 16 1.41 -6.05 -10.14
N TRP A 17 0.19 -5.49 -10.10
CA TRP A 17 0.00 -4.04 -10.03
C TRP A 17 0.71 -3.40 -8.82
N GLN A 18 0.90 -4.13 -7.72
CA GLN A 18 1.60 -3.61 -6.55
C GLN A 18 3.08 -3.29 -6.83
N LEU A 19 3.68 -3.92 -7.85
CA LEU A 19 5.03 -3.62 -8.29
C LEU A 19 5.16 -2.22 -8.89
N GLU A 20 4.07 -1.69 -9.45
CA GLU A 20 3.98 -0.36 -10.04
C GLU A 20 3.51 0.71 -9.02
N GLY A 21 3.19 0.30 -7.79
CA GLY A 21 2.76 1.22 -6.74
C GLY A 21 3.89 2.15 -6.28
N LEU A 22 3.72 3.47 -6.44
CA LEU A 22 4.70 4.47 -5.96
C LEU A 22 4.95 4.36 -4.45
N CYS A 23 3.95 3.92 -3.68
CA CYS A 23 4.07 3.71 -2.23
C CYS A 23 5.17 2.70 -1.84
N ARG A 24 5.54 1.78 -2.75
CA ARG A 24 6.55 0.75 -2.51
C ARG A 24 7.96 1.33 -2.30
N ALA A 25 8.24 2.50 -2.86
CA ALA A 25 9.54 3.13 -2.79
C ALA A 25 9.76 4.00 -1.53
N ILE A 26 8.78 4.04 -0.62
CA ILE A 26 8.79 4.97 0.53
C ILE A 26 8.54 4.20 1.83
N ASP A 27 9.02 4.74 2.94
CA ASP A 27 8.83 4.17 4.28
C ASP A 27 7.35 4.12 4.69
N SER A 28 6.96 3.05 5.38
CA SER A 28 5.57 2.81 5.78
C SER A 28 5.06 3.84 6.79
N SER A 29 5.94 4.49 7.57
CA SER A 29 5.56 5.59 8.47
C SER A 29 4.90 6.78 7.76
N MET A 30 5.11 6.90 6.45
CA MET A 30 4.39 7.88 5.62
C MET A 30 2.87 7.65 5.69
N PHE A 31 2.44 6.39 5.75
CA PHE A 31 1.03 5.98 5.74
C PHE A 31 0.51 5.65 7.14
N PHE A 32 1.37 5.18 8.03
CA PHE A 32 1.02 4.78 9.39
C PHE A 32 1.68 5.71 10.41
N HIS A 33 0.86 6.39 11.21
CA HIS A 33 1.34 7.35 12.21
C HIS A 33 1.82 6.66 13.49
N PRO A 34 2.79 7.24 14.21
CA PRO A 34 3.12 6.82 15.56
C PRO A 34 2.00 7.17 16.54
N ASP A 35 1.98 6.46 17.68
CA ASP A 35 1.03 6.74 18.75
C ASP A 35 1.13 8.19 19.23
N GLY A 36 -0.03 8.85 19.34
CA GLY A 36 -0.11 10.23 19.83
C GLY A 36 0.03 11.32 18.76
N GLU A 37 0.17 11.00 17.47
CA GLU A 37 0.13 12.01 16.40
C GLU A 37 -1.25 12.71 16.35
N ARG A 38 -1.26 14.04 16.41
CA ARG A 38 -2.50 14.84 16.45
C ARG A 38 -2.39 16.15 15.68
N GLY A 39 -3.55 16.75 15.41
CA GLY A 39 -3.67 18.10 14.89
C GLY A 39 -2.92 18.30 13.57
N ARG A 40 -2.09 19.35 13.52
CA ARG A 40 -1.39 19.76 12.29
C ARG A 40 -0.41 18.72 11.76
N ALA A 41 0.28 17.98 12.64
CA ALA A 41 1.22 16.95 12.24
C ALA A 41 0.50 15.84 11.44
N ARG A 42 -0.62 15.36 11.97
CA ARG A 42 -1.49 14.38 11.29
C ARG A 42 -1.98 14.89 9.93
N LEU A 43 -2.49 16.12 9.88
CA LEU A 43 -3.00 16.70 8.64
C LEU A 43 -1.92 16.80 7.57
N GLN A 44 -0.70 17.23 7.94
CA GLN A 44 0.41 17.33 7.00
C GLN A 44 0.85 15.96 6.47
N ARG A 45 0.94 14.95 7.35
CA ARG A 45 1.28 13.58 6.92
C ARG A 45 0.22 13.02 5.98
N GLU A 46 -1.06 13.16 6.34
CA GLU A 46 -2.16 12.72 5.48
C GLU A 46 -2.16 13.43 4.12
N GLN A 47 -1.90 14.74 4.08
CA GLN A 47 -1.81 15.51 2.84
C GLN A 47 -0.70 14.99 1.93
N ARG A 48 0.52 14.85 2.47
CA ARG A 48 1.68 14.32 1.74
C ARG A 48 1.43 12.89 1.23
N ALA A 49 0.82 12.02 2.05
CA ALA A 49 0.50 10.66 1.63
C ALA A 49 -0.51 10.67 0.47
N LYS A 50 -1.54 11.51 0.55
CA LYS A 50 -2.54 11.68 -0.52
C LYS A 50 -1.95 12.27 -1.80
N GLU A 51 -1.05 13.24 -1.71
CA GLU A 51 -0.36 13.82 -2.87
C GLU A 51 0.42 12.76 -3.66
N MET A 52 1.09 11.85 -2.96
CA MET A 52 1.78 10.73 -3.60
C MET A 52 0.78 9.71 -4.17
N CYS A 53 -0.27 9.34 -3.43
CA CYS A 53 -1.28 8.42 -3.94
C CYS A 53 -1.94 8.93 -5.22
N ARG A 54 -2.21 10.24 -5.34
CA ARG A 54 -2.80 10.84 -6.55
C ARG A 54 -1.91 10.75 -7.81
N GLN A 55 -0.60 10.58 -7.63
CA GLN A 55 0.36 10.44 -8.73
C GLN A 55 0.65 8.98 -9.06
N CYS A 56 0.09 8.04 -8.29
CA CYS A 56 0.37 6.62 -8.40
C CYS A 56 -0.30 6.04 -9.66
N PRO A 57 0.43 5.33 -10.55
CA PRO A 57 -0.13 4.85 -11.82
C PRO A 57 -1.25 3.80 -11.65
N VAL A 58 -1.30 3.17 -10.48
CA VAL A 58 -2.27 2.14 -10.12
C VAL A 58 -3.49 2.66 -9.35
N ILE A 59 -3.64 3.99 -9.19
CA ILE A 59 -4.86 4.59 -8.65
C ILE A 59 -5.81 4.87 -9.83
N GLN A 60 -6.80 4.01 -10.03
CA GLN A 60 -7.91 4.24 -10.95
C GLN A 60 -9.22 4.16 -10.18
#